data_AF-A0A254TCE5-F1
#
_entry.id   AF-A0A254TCE5-F1
#
_cell.length_a   1.000
_cell.length_b   1.000
_cell.length_c   1.000
_cell.angle_alpha   90.00
_cell.angle_beta   90.00
_cell.angle_gamma   90.00
#
_symmetry.space_group_name_H-M   'P 1'
#
loop_
_entity.id
_entity.type
_entity.pdbx_description
1 polymer ?
#
loop_
_entity_poly.entity_id
_entity_poly.type
_entity_poly.pdbx_seq_one_letter_code
_entity_poly.pdbx_strand_id
1 'polypeptide(L)' 'MPGEMNGIELARFIQERYPQVSVALMTGYSNRPPEAEDMDIPILSKPFGLNALEQLHGHVKGL' A
#
# COMPACT_ATOMS: atom_id res chain seq x y z
N MET A 1 7.21 11.76 1.95
CA MET A 1 6.28 12.45 2.88
C MET A 1 7.15 13.26 3.82
N PRO A 2 6.95 14.58 3.96
CA PRO A 2 7.65 15.35 4.99
C PRO A 2 7.08 14.99 6.37
N GLY A 3 7.93 14.55 7.29
CA GLY A 3 7.57 14.04 8.62
C GLY A 3 8.54 12.95 9.08
N GLU A 4 8.49 12.59 10.37
CA GLU A 4 9.35 11.54 10.93
C GLU A 4 8.93 10.13 10.49
N MET A 5 7.64 9.93 10.21
CA MET A 5 7.07 8.65 9.79
C MET A 5 6.99 8.54 8.26
N ASN A 6 7.49 7.43 7.71
CA ASN A 6 7.38 7.11 6.28
C ASN A 6 6.08 6.36 5.95
N GLY A 7 5.80 6.16 4.65
CA GLY A 7 4.56 5.53 4.19
C GLY A 7 4.41 4.05 4.57
N ILE A 8 5.51 3.33 4.74
CA ILE A 8 5.54 1.91 5.12
C ILE A 8 5.24 1.80 6.62
N GLU A 9 5.87 2.63 7.45
CA GLU A 9 5.59 2.72 8.88
C GLU A 9 4.13 3.09 9.14
N LEU A 10 3.58 4.01 8.37
CA LEU A 10 2.16 4.36 8.46
C LEU A 10 1.25 3.18 8.08
N ALA A 11 1.56 2.46 7.00
CA ALA A 11 0.77 1.30 6.59
C ALA A 11 0.76 0.21 7.67
N ARG A 12 1.91 -0.04 8.31
CA ARG A 12 2.03 -0.98 9.44
C ARG A 12 1.20 -0.53 10.64
N PHE A 13 1.32 0.75 11.01
CA PHE A 13 0.54 1.34 12.09
C PHE A 13 -0.97 1.17 11.86
N ILE A 14 -1.44 1.37 10.62
CA ILE A 14 -2.85 1.20 10.27
C ILE A 14 -3.28 -0.27 10.39
N GLN A 15 -2.50 -1.23 9.86
CA GLN A 15 -2.83 -2.65 10.01
C GLN A 15 -2.93 -3.10 11.47
N GLU A 16 -2.05 -2.60 12.33
CA GLU A 16 -2.02 -2.95 13.76
C GLU A 16 -3.16 -2.29 14.55
N ARG A 17 -3.49 -1.03 14.26
CA ARG A 17 -4.43 -0.22 15.07
C ARG A 17 -5.85 -0.16 14.51
N TYR A 18 -6.01 -0.33 13.20
CA TYR A 18 -7.26 -0.16 12.47
C TYR A 18 -7.42 -1.27 11.41
N PRO A 19 -7.51 -2.55 11.80
CA PRO A 19 -7.51 -3.69 10.87
C PRO A 19 -8.68 -3.68 9.87
N GLN A 20 -9.76 -2.96 10.15
CA GLN A 20 -10.88 -2.75 9.23
C GLN A 20 -10.59 -1.76 8.09
N VAL A 21 -9.48 -1.02 8.16
CA VAL A 21 -9.10 -0.05 7.14
C VAL A 21 -8.16 -0.72 6.14
N SER A 22 -8.63 -0.88 4.91
CA SER A 22 -7.81 -1.42 3.83
C SER A 22 -6.75 -0.41 3.38
N VAL A 23 -5.50 -0.88 3.26
CA VAL A 23 -4.34 -0.05 2.89
C VAL A 23 -3.68 -0.60 1.64
N ALA A 24 -3.25 0.29 0.75
CA ALA A 24 -2.40 -0.03 -0.38
C ALA A 24 -1.22 0.96 -0.44
N LEU A 25 -0.04 0.47 -0.80
CA LEU A 25 1.14 1.33 -1.00
C LEU A 25 1.27 1.74 -2.46
N MET A 26 1.62 3.01 -2.68
CA MET A 26 1.92 3.53 -4.01
C MET A 26 3.39 3.95 -4.08
N THR A 27 4.22 3.18 -4.77
CA THR A 27 5.68 3.37 -4.81
C THR A 27 6.13 3.98 -6.13
N GLY A 28 7.13 4.86 -6.12
CA GLY A 28 7.81 5.30 -7.35
C GLY A 28 9.02 4.43 -7.70
N TYR A 29 9.35 3.47 -6.84
CA TYR A 29 10.41 2.50 -7.08
C TYR A 29 9.90 1.43 -8.05
N SER A 30 10.78 0.96 -8.93
CA SER A 30 10.45 -0.11 -9.87
C SER A 30 10.11 -1.43 -9.17
N ASN A 31 10.61 -1.61 -7.95
CA ASN A 31 10.44 -2.82 -7.14
C ASN A 31 9.77 -2.52 -5.79
N ARG A 32 9.23 -3.58 -5.19
CA ARG A 32 8.73 -3.60 -3.80
C ARG A 32 9.85 -3.16 -2.83
N PRO A 33 9.59 -2.24 -1.89
CA PRO A 33 10.54 -1.91 -0.84
C PRO A 33 10.78 -3.14 0.05
N PRO A 34 12.03 -3.47 0.41
CA PRO A 34 12.34 -4.57 1.32
C PRO A 34 11.56 -4.49 2.63
N GLU A 35 11.34 -3.28 3.16
CA GLU A 35 10.64 -3.04 4.43
C GLU A 35 9.14 -3.37 4.36
N ALA A 36 8.61 -3.55 3.16
CA ALA A 36 7.23 -3.93 2.89
C ALA A 36 7.10 -5.39 2.43
N GLU A 37 8.17 -6.18 2.34
CA GLU A 37 8.11 -7.59 1.89
C GLU A 37 7.21 -8.45 2.78
N ASP A 38 7.32 -8.29 4.10
CA ASP A 38 6.55 -9.05 5.09
C ASP A 38 5.10 -8.55 5.28
N MET A 39 4.71 -7.48 4.59
CA MET A 39 3.38 -6.88 4.73
C MET A 39 2.42 -7.52 3.74
N ASP A 40 1.26 -7.98 4.19
CA ASP A 40 0.19 -8.41 3.29
C ASP A 40 -0.66 -7.20 2.83
N ILE A 41 -0.04 -6.33 2.03
CA ILE A 41 -0.70 -5.16 1.44
C ILE A 41 -0.42 -5.07 -0.06
N PRO A 42 -1.43 -4.68 -0.87
CA PRO A 42 -1.23 -4.40 -2.27
C PRO A 42 -0.23 -3.26 -2.49
N ILE A 43 0.61 -3.39 -3.51
CA ILE A 43 1.57 -2.37 -3.93
C ILE A 43 1.32 -1.99 -5.38
N LEU A 44 1.28 -0.69 -5.63
CA LEU A 44 1.05 -0.11 -6.94
C LEU A 44 2.24 0.78 -7.34
N SER A 45 2.97 0.37 -8.39
CA SER A 45 4.11 1.13 -8.91
C SER A 45 3.64 2.31 -9.75
N LYS A 46 4.17 3.50 -9.48
CA LYS A 46 3.94 4.72 -10.24
C LYS A 46 4.91 4.80 -11.43
N PRO A 47 4.47 5.39 -12.56
CA PRO A 47 3.11 5.85 -12.82
C PRO A 47 2.15 4.68 -13.07
N PHE A 48 0.91 4.80 -12.64
CA PHE A 48 -0.16 3.84 -12.91
C PHE A 48 -1.39 4.54 -13.50
N GLY A 49 -2.14 3.82 -14.32
CA GLY A 49 -3.40 4.31 -14.91
C GLY A 49 -4.63 3.89 -14.12
N LEU A 50 -5.81 4.37 -14.57
CA LEU A 50 -7.10 4.07 -13.94
C LEU A 50 -7.40 2.57 -13.83
N ASN A 51 -7.06 1.79 -14.87
CA ASN A 51 -7.30 0.36 -14.87
C ASN A 51 -6.58 -0.37 -13.70
N ALA A 52 -5.37 0.07 -13.35
CA ALA A 52 -4.64 -0.51 -12.23
C ALA A 52 -5.26 -0.15 -10.87
N LEU A 53 -5.87 1.05 -10.76
CA LEU A 53 -6.66 1.42 -9.58
C LEU A 53 -7.97 0.62 -9.47
N GLU A 54 -8.64 0.36 -10.58
CA GLU A 54 -9.86 -0.47 -10.60
C GLU A 54 -9.57 -1.90 -10.14
N GLN A 55 -8.48 -2.50 -10.64
CA GLN A 55 -8.03 -3.82 -10.21
C GLN A 55 -7.72 -3.84 -8.70
N LEU A 56 -7.02 -2.83 -8.20
CA LEU A 56 -6.71 -2.68 -6.79
C LEU A 56 -7.98 -2.59 -5.92
N HIS A 57 -8.96 -1.77 -6.34
CA HIS A 57 -10.23 -1.64 -5.63
C HIS A 57 -11.01 -2.96 -5.63
N GLY A 58 -11.02 -3.69 -6.76
CA GLY A 58 -11.63 -5.01 -6.83
C GLY A 58 -11.00 -6.01 -5.85
N HIS A 59 -9.67 -6.00 -5.72
CA HIS A 59 -8.95 -6.85 -4.77
C HIS A 59 -9.27 -6.54 -3.31
N VAL A 60 -9.37 -5.25 -2.97
CA VAL A 60 -9.69 -4.79 -1.60
C VAL A 60 -11.12 -5.13 -1.17
N LYS A 61 -12.09 -5.14 -2.08
CA LYS A 61 -13.49 -5.50 -1.79
C LYS A 61 -13.77 -7.01 -1.75
N GLY A 62 -12.82 -7.84 -2.17
CA GLY A 62 -12.95 -9.29 -2.22
C GLY A 62 -12.48 -10.02 -0.96
N LEU A 63 -12.00 -9.29 0.05
CA LEU A 63 -11.67 -9.76 1.41
C LEU A 63 -12.82 -9.41 2.36
#